data_AF-A0AAV1PX82-F1
#
_entry.id   AF-A0AAV1PX82-F1
#
_cell.length_a   1.000
_cell.length_b   1.000
_cell.length_c   1.000
_cell.angle_alpha   90.00
_cell.angle_beta   90.00
_cell.angle_gamma   90.00
#
_symmetry.space_group_name_H-M   'P 1'
#
loop_
_entity.id
_entity.type
_entity.pdbx_description
1 polymer ?
#
loop_
_entity_poly.entity_id
_entity_poly.type
_entity_poly.pdbx_seq_one_letter_code
_entity_poly.pdbx_strand_id
1 'polypeptide(L)'
;MSWPHIHQIFSQNLFLHPGRKMTLELQLDEVLKSLQNEELERFKWYLQRKELLNGANAVSTSELEGADRKKVVNVLMQTYGGTAKNISITILTKMNRNDLAHQLNDQV
;
A
#
# COMPACT_ATOMS: atom_id res chain seq x y z
N MET A 1 35.37 2.16 20.59
CA MET A 1 34.04 2.21 21.23
C MET A 1 33.13 1.27 20.47
N SER A 2 32.69 0.21 21.16
CA SER A 2 31.86 -0.86 20.60
C SER A 2 30.44 -0.36 20.35
N TRP A 3 29.91 -0.64 19.17
CA TRP A 3 28.52 -0.35 18.81
C TRP A 3 27.63 -1.54 19.18
N PRO A 4 26.59 -1.38 20.03
CA PRO A 4 25.62 -2.44 20.26
C PRO A 4 24.49 -2.37 19.22
N HIS A 5 24.46 -3.37 18.34
CA HIS A 5 23.28 -4.02 17.75
C HIS A 5 21.92 -3.37 18.04
N ILE A 6 21.45 -2.39 17.24
CA ILE A 6 20.00 -2.10 17.11
C ILE A 6 19.66 -1.68 15.66
N HIS A 7 18.89 -2.52 14.98
CA HIS A 7 18.10 -2.19 13.80
C HIS A 7 17.03 -1.17 14.19
N GLN A 8 17.13 0.09 13.75
CA GLN A 8 15.96 0.96 13.65
C GLN A 8 16.16 2.04 12.57
N ILE A 9 16.31 1.59 11.32
CA ILE A 9 16.04 2.42 10.15
C ILE A 9 14.54 2.67 10.12
N PHE A 10 14.03 3.64 10.87
CA PHE A 10 12.73 4.30 10.62
C PHE A 10 12.58 5.53 11.53
N SER A 11 13.62 6.37 11.59
CA SER A 11 13.45 7.75 12.03
C SER A 11 12.69 8.50 10.96
N GLN A 12 11.36 8.43 11.09
CA GLN A 12 10.34 9.38 10.65
C GLN A 12 10.85 10.53 9.78
N ASN A 13 10.32 10.64 8.55
CA ASN A 13 9.70 11.86 8.00
C ASN A 13 10.37 13.23 8.24
N LEU A 14 11.67 13.28 8.47
CA LEU A 14 12.39 14.53 8.68
C LEU A 14 12.95 14.98 7.34
N PHE A 15 12.11 15.70 6.59
CA PHE A 15 12.41 16.82 5.69
C PHE A 15 11.29 16.98 4.64
N LEU A 16 10.13 17.45 5.11
CA LEU A 16 9.09 18.01 4.24
C LEU A 16 9.59 19.38 3.69
N HIS A 17 10.02 19.42 2.43
CA HIS A 17 10.40 20.63 1.71
C HIS A 17 9.35 21.05 0.65
N PRO A 18 9.23 22.36 0.32
CA PRO A 18 8.28 22.87 -0.66
C PRO A 18 8.75 22.57 -2.09
N GLY A 19 8.17 21.54 -2.70
CA GLY A 19 8.44 21.03 -4.05
C GLY A 19 7.94 19.60 -4.22
N ARG A 20 6.80 19.30 -3.58
CA ARG A 20 6.37 18.01 -3.02
C ARG A 20 6.33 16.88 -4.06
N LYS A 21 7.37 16.02 -4.10
CA LYS A 21 7.19 14.62 -4.50
C LYS A 21 6.41 13.92 -3.37
N MET A 22 5.16 13.57 -3.62
CA MET A 22 4.36 12.77 -2.69
C MET A 22 5.00 11.38 -2.57
N THR A 23 5.21 10.87 -1.35
CA THR A 23 5.71 9.51 -1.19
C THR A 23 4.60 8.52 -1.57
N LEU A 24 4.95 7.39 -2.19
CA LEU A 24 3.99 6.35 -2.57
C LEU A 24 3.13 5.89 -1.38
N GLU A 25 3.73 5.85 -0.19
CA GLU A 25 3.02 5.53 1.05
C GLU A 25 1.84 6.48 1.32
N LEU A 26 2.03 7.79 1.13
CA LEU A 26 0.96 8.78 1.30
C LEU A 26 -0.11 8.65 0.21
N GLN A 27 0.29 8.38 -1.04
CA GLN A 27 -0.65 8.17 -2.13
C GLN A 27 -1.57 6.97 -1.86
N LEU A 28 -0.98 5.86 -1.39
CA LEU A 28 -1.72 4.67 -1.00
C LEU A 28 -2.62 4.92 0.22
N ASP A 29 -2.14 5.65 1.23
CA ASP A 29 -2.94 6.00 2.41
C ASP A 29 -4.18 6.85 2.04
N GLU A 30 -4.03 7.85 1.16
CA GLU A 30 -5.14 8.66 0.67
C GLU A 30 -6.18 7.80 -0.08
N VAL A 31 -5.72 6.94 -0.98
CA VAL A 31 -6.61 6.09 -1.78
C VAL A 31 -7.33 5.07 -0.91
N LEU A 32 -6.64 4.40 0.03
CA LEU A 32 -7.25 3.43 0.93
C LEU A 32 -8.20 4.09 1.95
N LYS A 33 -8.00 5.37 2.31
CA LYS A 33 -8.95 6.15 3.10
C LYS A 33 -10.25 6.44 2.36
N SER A 34 -10.20 6.58 1.04
CA SER A 34 -11.37 6.77 0.18
C SER A 34 -12.16 5.48 -0.09
N LEU A 35 -11.66 4.33 0.35
CA LEU A 35 -12.41 3.07 0.36
C LEU A 35 -13.30 2.99 1.60
N GLN A 36 -14.56 2.62 1.39
CA GLN A 36 -15.45 2.18 2.47
C GLN A 36 -14.93 0.89 3.10
N ASN A 37 -15.43 0.54 4.29
CA ASN A 37 -14.94 -0.63 5.01
C ASN A 37 -15.14 -1.93 4.22
N GLU A 38 -16.29 -2.11 3.56
CA GLU A 38 -16.56 -3.28 2.71
C GLU A 38 -15.61 -3.36 1.51
N GLU A 39 -15.28 -2.21 0.93
CA GLU A 39 -14.33 -2.14 -0.19
C GLU A 39 -12.91 -2.43 0.28
N LEU A 40 -12.52 -1.96 1.46
CA LEU A 40 -11.23 -2.29 2.06
C LEU A 40 -11.10 -3.80 2.31
N GLU A 41 -12.15 -4.46 2.81
CA GLU A 41 -12.14 -5.92 2.98
C GLU A 41 -12.02 -6.65 1.64
N ARG A 42 -12.70 -6.17 0.59
CA ARG A 42 -12.50 -6.71 -0.77
C ARG A 42 -11.07 -6.49 -1.26
N PHE A 43 -10.49 -5.31 -1.03
CA PHE A 43 -9.12 -5.01 -1.43
C PHE A 43 -8.13 -5.99 -0.78
N LYS A 44 -8.27 -6.22 0.54
CA LYS A 44 -7.50 -7.23 1.26
C LYS A 44 -7.71 -8.64 0.71
N TRP A 45 -8.94 -9.00 0.35
CA TRP A 45 -9.23 -10.29 -0.25
C TRP A 45 -8.48 -10.48 -1.59
N TYR A 46 -8.38 -9.45 -2.42
CA TYR A 46 -7.59 -9.50 -3.66
C TYR A 46 -6.08 -9.65 -3.40
N LEU A 47 -5.55 -9.03 -2.33
CA LEU A 47 -4.14 -9.17 -1.95
C LEU A 47 -3.74 -10.62 -1.60
N GLN A 48 -4.71 -11.47 -1.25
CA GLN A 48 -4.48 -12.88 -0.92
C GLN A 48 -4.44 -13.78 -2.16
N ARG A 49 -4.74 -13.24 -3.35
CA ARG A 49 -5.02 -14.01 -4.56
C ARG A 49 -3.94 -13.81 -5.61
N LYS A 50 -2.86 -14.60 -5.54
CA LYS A 50 -1.70 -14.51 -6.45
C LYS A 50 -2.09 -14.49 -7.93
N GLU A 51 -3.09 -15.27 -8.31
CA GLU A 51 -3.65 -15.37 -9.65
C GLU A 51 -4.27 -14.05 -10.15
N LEU A 52 -4.71 -13.17 -9.24
CA LEU A 52 -5.28 -11.87 -9.53
C LEU A 52 -4.25 -10.74 -9.49
N LEU A 53 -3.03 -11.01 -9.00
CA LEU A 53 -1.95 -10.05 -8.86
C LEU A 53 -0.89 -10.14 -9.97
N ASN A 54 -1.26 -10.69 -11.14
CA ASN A 54 -0.36 -10.90 -12.28
C ASN A 54 0.93 -11.66 -11.91
N GLY A 55 0.80 -12.65 -11.01
CA GLY A 55 1.93 -13.48 -10.55
C GLY A 55 2.74 -12.91 -9.39
N ALA A 56 2.42 -11.71 -8.90
CA ALA A 56 3.03 -11.15 -7.71
C ALA A 56 2.69 -11.98 -6.45
N ASN A 57 3.51 -11.84 -5.41
CA ASN A 57 3.34 -12.62 -4.17
C ASN A 57 2.01 -12.28 -3.51
N ALA A 58 1.21 -13.29 -3.17
CA ALA A 58 0.04 -13.08 -2.32
C ALA A 58 0.48 -12.75 -0.89
N VAL A 59 -0.29 -11.90 -0.23
CA VAL A 59 -0.18 -11.61 1.19
C VAL A 59 -0.95 -12.67 1.97
N SER A 60 -0.44 -13.09 3.13
CA SER A 60 -1.13 -14.07 3.96
C SER A 60 -2.41 -13.50 4.58
N THR A 61 -3.43 -14.34 4.75
CA THR A 61 -4.69 -13.93 5.42
C THR A 61 -4.45 -13.38 6.82
N SER A 62 -3.54 -14.00 7.58
CA SER A 62 -3.18 -13.59 8.94
C SER A 62 -2.60 -12.17 9.03
N GLU A 63 -1.96 -11.68 7.97
CA GLU A 63 -1.43 -10.31 7.93
C GLU A 63 -2.51 -9.26 7.67
N LEU A 64 -3.65 -9.67 7.10
CA LEU A 64 -4.73 -8.79 6.66
C LEU A 64 -5.98 -8.88 7.56
N GLU A 65 -6.12 -9.97 8.32
CA GLU A 65 -7.17 -10.15 9.30
C GLU A 65 -7.10 -9.04 10.36
N GLY A 66 -8.19 -8.27 10.49
CA GLY A 66 -8.24 -7.12 11.41
C GLY A 66 -7.31 -5.94 11.04
N ALA A 67 -6.57 -6.01 9.93
CA ALA A 67 -5.64 -4.94 9.54
C ALA A 67 -6.39 -3.64 9.24
N ASP A 68 -5.96 -2.53 9.85
CA ASP A 68 -6.47 -1.21 9.48
C ASP A 68 -5.85 -0.72 8.15
N ARG A 69 -6.33 0.43 7.65
CA ARG A 69 -5.85 1.02 6.39
C ARG A 69 -4.34 1.26 6.40
N LYS A 70 -3.78 1.74 7.51
CA LYS A 70 -2.34 2.01 7.64
C LYS A 70 -1.53 0.72 7.60
N LYS A 71 -2.02 -0.33 8.26
CA LYS A 71 -1.40 -1.65 8.22
C LYS A 71 -1.41 -2.22 6.81
N VAL A 72 -2.49 -2.04 6.05
CA VAL A 72 -2.55 -2.45 4.63
C VAL A 72 -1.53 -1.69 3.77
N VAL A 73 -1.38 -0.37 3.95
CA VAL A 73 -0.32 0.41 3.26
C VAL A 73 1.06 -0.13 3.60
N ASN A 74 1.32 -0.38 4.88
CA ASN A 74 2.61 -0.89 5.34
C ASN A 74 2.92 -2.26 4.72
N VAL A 75 1.94 -3.17 4.69
CA VAL A 75 2.05 -4.48 4.03
C VAL A 75 2.33 -4.32 2.52
N LEU A 76 1.60 -3.44 1.82
CA LEU A 76 1.85 -3.16 0.41
C LEU A 76 3.30 -2.71 0.15
N MET A 77 3.79 -1.78 0.96
CA MET A 77 5.15 -1.25 0.85
C MET A 77 6.21 -2.29 1.20
N GLN A 78 5.98 -3.14 2.20
CA GLN A 78 6.91 -4.20 2.59
C GLN A 78 6.96 -5.34 1.59
N THR A 79 5.81 -5.76 1.05
CA THR A 79 5.72 -6.92 0.14
C THR A 79 6.10 -6.56 -1.29
N TYR A 80 5.68 -5.39 -1.80
CA TYR A 80 5.83 -5.03 -3.21
C TYR A 80 6.75 -3.84 -3.45
N GLY A 81 7.05 -3.04 -2.42
CA GLY A 81 7.93 -1.87 -2.54
C GLY A 81 7.50 -0.93 -3.67
N GLY A 82 8.40 -0.68 -4.63
CA GLY A 82 8.13 0.21 -5.76
C GLY A 82 7.00 -0.24 -6.69
N THR A 83 6.63 -1.53 -6.70
CA THR A 83 5.53 -2.05 -7.54
C THR A 83 4.18 -2.01 -6.82
N ALA A 84 4.14 -1.61 -5.54
CA ALA A 84 2.91 -1.51 -4.75
C ALA A 84 1.85 -0.62 -5.41
N LYS A 85 2.28 0.43 -6.12
CA LYS A 85 1.40 1.30 -6.91
C LYS A 85 0.62 0.51 -7.96
N ASN A 86 1.33 -0.24 -8.80
CA ASN A 86 0.75 -0.99 -9.92
C ASN A 86 -0.18 -2.11 -9.42
N ILE A 87 0.20 -2.78 -8.33
CA ILE A 87 -0.64 -3.77 -7.66
C ILE A 87 -1.94 -3.13 -7.19
N SER A 88 -1.85 -1.99 -6.51
CA SER A 88 -3.02 -1.29 -5.99
C SER A 88 -3.95 -0.80 -7.11
N ILE A 89 -3.40 -0.24 -8.19
CA ILE A 89 -4.16 0.13 -9.39
C ILE A 89 -4.89 -1.10 -9.97
N THR A 90 -4.19 -2.22 -10.14
CA THR A 90 -4.77 -3.46 -10.68
C THR A 90 -5.95 -3.95 -9.84
N ILE A 91 -5.81 -3.94 -8.51
CA ILE A 91 -6.87 -4.36 -7.59
C ILE A 91 -8.05 -3.40 -7.64
N LEU A 92 -7.81 -2.09 -7.60
CA LEU A 92 -8.86 -1.06 -7.66
C LEU A 92 -9.67 -1.18 -8.96
N THR A 93 -9.01 -1.40 -10.09
CA THR A 93 -9.67 -1.66 -11.38
C THR A 93 -10.53 -2.94 -11.32
N LYS A 94 -10.03 -4.03 -10.74
CA LYS A 94 -10.80 -5.28 -10.58
C LYS A 94 -12.02 -5.11 -9.66
N MET A 95 -11.95 -4.18 -8.71
CA MET A 95 -13.05 -3.82 -7.81
C MET A 95 -14.02 -2.80 -8.42
N ASN A 96 -13.80 -2.36 -9.67
CA ASN A 96 -14.52 -1.27 -10.33
C ASN A 96 -14.38 0.11 -9.65
N ARG A 97 -13.35 0.31 -8.82
CA ARG A 97 -12.97 1.63 -8.28
C ARG A 97 -11.97 2.34 -9.20
N ASN A 98 -12.39 2.49 -10.45
CA ASN A 98 -11.59 3.12 -11.51
C ASN A 98 -11.30 4.60 -11.22
N ASP A 99 -12.19 5.27 -10.48
CA ASP A 99 -11.99 6.61 -9.96
C ASP A 99 -10.71 6.72 -9.11
N LEU A 100 -10.54 5.79 -8.17
CA LEU A 100 -9.35 5.73 -7.31
C LEU A 100 -8.12 5.19 -8.04
N ALA A 101 -8.31 4.27 -8.98
CA ALA A 101 -7.22 3.77 -9.82
C ALA A 101 -6.61 4.91 -10.66
N HIS A 102 -7.44 5.75 -11.26
CA HIS A 102 -7.00 6.95 -11.99
C HIS A 102 -6.36 7.96 -11.05
N GLN A 103 -6.98 8.25 -9.90
CA GLN A 103 -6.39 9.16 -8.90
C GLN A 103 -4.97 8.70 -8.50
N LEU A 104 -4.77 7.40 -8.27
CA LEU A 104 -3.46 6.87 -7.92
C LEU A 104 -2.47 6.97 -9.09
N ASN A 105 -2.94 6.73 -10.32
CA ASN A 105 -2.12 6.77 -11.53
C ASN A 105 -1.69 8.20 -11.92
N ASP A 106 -2.58 9.18 -11.78
CA ASP A 106 -2.36 10.56 -12.25
C ASP A 106 -1.43 11.39 -11.35
N GLN A 107 -1.06 10.87 -10.18
CA GLN A 107 -0.09 11.50 -9.28
C GLN A 107 1.39 11.20 -9.65
N VAL A 108 1.72 11.15 -10.96
CA VAL A 108 3.08 10.90 -11.50
C VAL A 108 3.66 12.16 -12.12
#